data_AF-A0A1Q6ZEG3-F1
#
_entry.id   AF-A0A1Q6ZEG3-F1
#
_cell.length_a   1.000
_cell.length_b   1.000
_cell.length_c   1.000
_cell.angle_alpha   90.00
_cell.angle_beta   90.00
_cell.angle_gamma   90.00
#
_symmetry.space_group_name_H-M   'P 1'
#
loop_
_entity.id
_entity.type
_entity.pdbx_description
1 polymer ?
#
loop_
_entity_poly.entity_id
_entity_poly.type
_entity_poly.pdbx_seq_one_letter_code
_entity_poly.pdbx_strand_id
1 'polypeptide(L)'
;MRHRSGFTLIELLVVLILMGLLVALVAPTLLPRHQDKSDVNALLRSAREVAARRGEVVYLHIDPTGDWRMEGTHTPLATGHVQPFLTVAVTVMVSPLGTCGFDVRSAAAVGTVPLDPLSCEMRAP
;
A
#
# COMPACT_ATOMS: atom_id res chain seq x y z
N MET A 1 57.47 -21.11 8.16
CA MET A 1 56.52 -21.73 9.12
C MET A 1 55.24 -20.90 9.13
N ARG A 2 54.08 -21.50 8.84
CA ARG A 2 52.81 -20.79 8.64
C ARG A 2 52.06 -20.77 9.98
N HIS A 3 51.98 -19.62 10.64
CA HIS A 3 51.18 -19.46 11.85
C HIS A 3 49.70 -19.61 11.50
N ARG A 4 49.03 -20.65 12.02
CA ARG A 4 47.56 -20.72 12.02
C ARG A 4 47.08 -19.99 13.28
N SER A 5 46.49 -18.81 13.10
CA SER A 5 45.74 -18.13 14.15
C SER A 5 44.40 -18.86 14.35
N GLY A 6 44.18 -19.39 15.54
CA GLY A 6 42.86 -19.89 15.94
C GLY A 6 41.97 -18.72 16.39
N PHE A 7 40.68 -18.79 16.06
CA PHE A 7 39.69 -17.84 16.55
C PHE A 7 39.40 -18.08 18.02
N THR A 8 39.33 -17.02 18.81
CA THR A 8 38.93 -17.12 20.22
C THR A 8 37.41 -17.22 20.35
N LEU A 9 36.92 -17.82 21.44
CA LEU A 9 35.47 -17.92 21.69
C LEU A 9 34.82 -16.52 21.79
N ILE A 10 35.54 -15.54 22.34
CA ILE A 10 35.06 -14.18 22.47
C ILE A 10 34.97 -13.47 21.10
N GLU A 11 35.92 -13.73 20.20
CA GLU A 11 35.92 -13.18 18.84
C GLU A 11 34.73 -13.69 18.04
N LEU A 12 34.43 -15.00 18.13
CA LEU A 12 33.26 -15.58 17.47
C LEU A 12 31.94 -15.03 18.05
N LEU A 13 31.86 -14.85 19.37
CA LEU A 13 30.69 -14.25 20.02
C LEU A 13 30.45 -12.81 19.57
N VAL A 14 31.51 -12.00 19.50
CA VAL A 14 31.42 -10.61 19.03
C VAL A 14 30.97 -10.57 17.56
N VAL A 15 31.50 -11.44 16.70
CA VAL A 15 31.09 -11.53 15.29
C VAL A 15 29.60 -11.90 15.15
N LEU A 16 29.11 -12.86 15.94
CA LEU A 16 27.69 -13.24 15.89
C LEU A 16 26.77 -12.10 16.35
N ILE A 17 27.16 -11.35 17.39
CA ILE A 17 26.41 -10.18 17.84
C ILE A 17 26.37 -9.11 16.75
N LEU A 18 27.52 -8.80 16.14
CA LEU A 18 27.61 -7.83 15.06
C LEU A 18 26.77 -8.25 13.84
N MET A 19 26.82 -9.52 13.45
CA MET A 19 25.98 -10.06 12.38
C MET A 19 24.49 -9.95 12.71
N GLY A 20 24.08 -10.30 13.93
CA GLY A 20 22.70 -10.16 14.38
C GLY A 20 22.22 -8.70 14.35
N LEU A 21 23.08 -7.76 14.73
CA LEU A 21 22.76 -6.33 14.71
C LEU A 21 22.58 -5.81 13.29
N LEU A 22 23.45 -6.23 12.36
CA LEU A 22 23.33 -5.90 10.94
C LEU A 22 22.04 -6.48 10.35
N VAL A 23 21.73 -7.73 10.64
CA VAL A 23 20.48 -8.38 10.19
C VAL A 23 19.27 -7.65 10.75
N ALA A 24 19.27 -7.25 12.03
CA ALA A 24 18.15 -6.51 12.62
C ALA A 24 17.87 -5.17 11.91
N LEU A 25 18.91 -4.50 11.40
CA LEU A 25 18.79 -3.25 10.66
C LEU A 25 18.37 -3.46 9.20
N VAL A 26 18.89 -4.50 8.55
CA VAL A 26 18.70 -4.73 7.11
C VAL A 26 17.45 -5.57 6.82
N ALA A 27 17.11 -6.55 7.66
CA ALA A 27 15.95 -7.42 7.48
C ALA A 27 14.64 -6.68 7.14
N PRO A 28 14.23 -5.59 7.84
CA PRO A 28 12.96 -4.91 7.52
C PRO A 28 12.94 -4.27 6.12
N THR A 29 14.09 -4.03 5.49
CA THR A 29 14.18 -3.53 4.10
C THR A 29 14.02 -4.64 3.06
N LEU A 30 14.28 -5.89 3.45
CA LEU A 30 14.23 -7.06 2.56
C LEU A 30 12.93 -7.84 2.68
N LEU A 31 12.24 -7.77 3.83
CA LEU A 31 10.95 -8.41 4.00
C LEU A 31 9.87 -7.63 3.25
N PRO A 32 9.11 -8.27 2.34
CA PRO A 32 7.90 -7.68 1.79
C PRO A 32 6.97 -7.31 2.94
N ARG A 33 6.52 -6.06 2.93
CA ARG A 33 5.59 -5.51 3.92
C ARG A 33 4.25 -6.23 3.75
N HIS A 34 4.04 -7.31 4.50
CA HIS A 34 2.77 -8.03 4.55
C HIS A 34 1.78 -7.10 5.24
N GLN A 35 0.91 -6.43 4.48
CA GLN A 35 -0.04 -5.46 5.06
C GLN A 35 -1.48 -5.72 4.63
N ASP A 36 -2.27 -5.86 5.70
CA ASP A 36 -3.67 -6.21 5.77
C ASP A 36 -4.60 -5.25 5.02
N LYS A 37 -5.86 -5.68 4.88
CA LYS A 37 -7.04 -4.93 4.39
C LYS A 37 -7.13 -3.46 4.89
N SER A 38 -6.46 -3.13 5.99
CA SER A 38 -6.28 -1.76 6.47
C SER A 38 -5.63 -0.81 5.47
N ASP A 39 -4.80 -1.31 4.53
CA ASP A 39 -4.04 -0.46 3.60
C ASP A 39 -4.96 0.20 2.55
N VAL A 40 -5.95 -0.54 2.05
CA VAL A 40 -6.93 -0.04 1.08
C VAL A 40 -7.88 0.99 1.72
N ASN A 41 -8.34 0.75 2.96
CA ASN A 41 -9.17 1.71 3.67
C ASN A 41 -8.38 2.97 4.10
N ALA A 42 -7.09 2.82 4.41
CA ALA A 42 -6.20 3.96 4.64
C ALA A 42 -5.98 4.78 3.36
N LEU A 43 -5.85 4.12 2.21
CA LEU A 43 -5.76 4.76 0.89
C LEU A 43 -7.04 5.54 0.55
N LEU A 44 -8.22 4.96 0.77
CA LEU A 44 -9.51 5.64 0.60
C LEU A 44 -9.65 6.85 1.52
N ARG A 45 -9.21 6.73 2.78
CA ARG A 45 -9.19 7.84 3.73
C ARG A 45 -8.27 8.97 3.25
N SER A 46 -7.09 8.65 2.72
CA SER A 46 -6.16 9.65 2.19
C SER A 46 -6.74 10.34 0.96
N ALA A 47 -7.37 9.59 0.04
CA ALA A 47 -8.04 10.13 -1.13
C ALA A 47 -9.14 11.13 -0.74
N ARG A 48 -9.92 10.80 0.30
CA ARG A 48 -10.97 11.69 0.84
C ARG A 48 -10.38 12.96 1.44
N GLU A 49 -9.30 12.85 2.21
CA GLU A 49 -8.63 14.02 2.77
C GLU A 49 -8.07 14.93 1.67
N VAL A 50 -7.48 14.35 0.63
CA VAL A 50 -6.98 15.10 -0.53
C VAL A 50 -8.11 15.78 -1.30
N ALA A 51 -9.22 15.07 -1.56
CA ALA A 51 -10.40 15.64 -2.20
C ALA A 51 -10.98 16.81 -1.40
N ALA A 52 -11.17 16.63 -0.09
CA ALA A 52 -11.68 17.66 0.81
C ALA A 52 -10.74 18.90 0.87
N ARG A 53 -9.42 18.68 0.92
CA ARG A 53 -8.43 19.78 0.95
C ARG A 53 -8.38 20.55 -0.36
N ARG A 54 -8.57 19.88 -1.50
CA ARG A 54 -8.48 20.51 -2.84
C ARG A 54 -9.82 21.06 -3.34
N GLY A 55 -10.94 20.59 -2.80
CA GLY A 55 -12.27 20.98 -3.27
C GLY A 55 -12.61 20.43 -4.66
N GLU A 56 -11.90 19.41 -5.13
CA GLU A 56 -12.12 18.76 -6.42
C GLU A 56 -12.37 17.25 -6.25
N VAL A 57 -13.00 16.63 -7.25
CA VAL A 57 -13.18 15.17 -7.28
C VAL A 57 -11.82 14.53 -7.57
N VAL A 58 -11.47 13.53 -6.76
CA VAL A 58 -10.26 12.74 -6.92
C VAL A 58 -10.62 11.38 -7.48
N TYR A 59 -9.88 10.96 -8.51
CA TYR A 59 -10.00 9.67 -9.16
C TYR A 59 -8.89 8.76 -8.63
N LEU A 60 -9.28 7.67 -7.98
CA LEU A 60 -8.37 6.62 -7.54
C LEU A 60 -8.51 5.43 -8.47
N HIS A 61 -7.50 5.19 -9.29
CA HIS A 61 -7.44 4.02 -10.16
C HIS A 61 -6.59 2.93 -9.51
N ILE A 62 -7.12 1.72 -9.47
CA ILE A 62 -6.49 0.54 -8.86
C ILE A 62 -6.45 -0.54 -9.92
N ASP A 63 -5.24 -0.95 -10.31
CA ASP A 63 -5.00 -2.02 -11.26
C ASP A 63 -5.11 -3.40 -10.58
N PRO A 64 -5.40 -4.48 -11.33
CA PRO A 64 -5.46 -5.84 -10.79
C PRO A 64 -4.12 -6.31 -10.23
N THR A 65 -3.02 -5.68 -10.64
CA THR A 65 -1.67 -5.93 -10.14
C THR A 65 -1.46 -5.39 -8.72
N GLY A 66 -2.35 -4.49 -8.26
CA GLY A 66 -2.20 -3.77 -7.00
C GLY A 66 -1.59 -2.38 -7.15
N ASP A 67 -1.15 -2.00 -8.35
CA ASP A 67 -0.70 -0.63 -8.59
C ASP A 67 -1.89 0.33 -8.51
N TRP A 68 -1.70 1.45 -7.81
CA TRP A 68 -2.73 2.47 -7.72
C TRP A 68 -2.17 3.84 -8.06
N ARG A 69 -3.03 4.66 -8.67
CA ARG A 69 -2.75 6.05 -8.99
C ARG A 69 -3.93 6.91 -8.57
N MET A 70 -3.61 8.02 -7.93
CA MET A 70 -4.54 9.04 -7.50
C MET A 70 -4.35 10.26 -8.39
N GLU A 71 -5.43 10.69 -9.01
CA GLU A 71 -5.45 11.77 -10.00
C GLU A 71 -6.53 12.76 -9.60
N GLY A 72 -6.19 14.05 -9.61
CA GLY A 72 -7.18 15.12 -9.63
C GLY A 72 -7.73 15.30 -11.04
N THR A 73 -8.52 16.34 -11.26
CA THR A 73 -9.17 16.57 -12.57
C THR A 73 -8.15 16.59 -13.73
N HIS A 74 -6.96 17.15 -13.48
CA HIS A 74 -5.88 17.24 -14.47
C HIS A 74 -4.46 17.06 -13.90
N THR A 75 -4.32 16.62 -12.65
CA THR A 75 -3.02 16.54 -11.98
C THR A 75 -2.79 15.19 -11.32
N PRO A 76 -1.67 14.50 -11.60
CA PRO A 76 -1.30 13.34 -10.79
C PRO A 76 -1.02 13.78 -9.35
N LEU A 77 -1.59 13.07 -8.39
CA LEU A 77 -1.52 13.42 -6.97
C LEU A 77 -0.59 12.48 -6.20
N ALA A 78 -0.78 11.17 -6.40
CA ALA A 78 0.01 10.15 -5.73
C ALA A 78 -0.07 8.84 -6.51
N THR A 79 0.93 8.00 -6.33
CA THR A 79 0.95 6.63 -6.85
C THR A 79 1.53 5.71 -5.80
N GLY A 80 1.16 4.44 -5.85
CA GLY A 80 1.75 3.44 -4.98
C GLY A 80 1.32 2.05 -5.37
N HIS A 81 1.51 1.13 -4.43
CA HIS A 81 1.15 -0.26 -4.60
C HIS A 81 0.41 -0.72 -3.34
N VAL A 82 -0.65 -1.50 -3.53
CA VAL A 82 -1.38 -2.22 -2.49
C VAL A 82 -1.39 -3.70 -2.87
N GLN A 83 -1.57 -4.60 -1.90
CA GLN A 83 -1.70 -6.02 -2.23
C GLN A 83 -2.87 -6.21 -3.21
N PRO A 84 -2.70 -6.94 -4.33
CA PRO A 84 -3.76 -7.15 -5.29
C PRO A 84 -4.94 -7.88 -4.64
N PHE A 85 -6.09 -7.21 -4.61
CA PHE A 85 -7.34 -7.71 -4.03
C PHE A 85 -8.49 -7.72 -5.05
N LEU A 86 -8.28 -7.11 -6.21
CA LEU A 86 -9.22 -7.03 -7.32
C LEU A 86 -8.68 -7.87 -8.48
N THR A 87 -9.59 -8.54 -9.19
CA THR A 87 -9.29 -9.27 -10.42
C THR A 87 -9.45 -8.40 -11.67
N VAL A 88 -9.97 -7.19 -11.51
CA VAL A 88 -10.25 -6.21 -12.56
C VAL A 88 -9.71 -4.84 -12.19
N ALA A 89 -9.41 -4.01 -13.19
CA ALA A 89 -9.02 -2.62 -12.96
C ALA A 89 -10.26 -1.81 -12.56
N VAL A 90 -10.11 -0.94 -11.58
CA VAL A 90 -11.24 -0.23 -10.96
C VAL A 90 -10.88 1.23 -10.74
N THR A 91 -11.83 2.12 -11.04
CA THR A 91 -11.70 3.55 -10.71
C THR A 91 -12.76 3.94 -9.69
N VAL A 92 -12.29 4.47 -8.56
CA VAL A 92 -13.11 5.05 -7.49
C VAL A 92 -13.08 6.56 -7.60
N MET A 93 -14.25 7.18 -7.71
CA MET A 93 -14.44 8.62 -7.66
C MET A 93 -14.70 9.02 -6.21
N VAL A 94 -13.87 9.91 -5.67
CA VAL A 94 -13.96 10.43 -4.32
C VAL A 94 -14.32 11.91 -4.37
N SER A 95 -15.51 12.24 -3.89
CA SER A 95 -16.04 13.60 -3.88
C SER A 95 -15.55 14.38 -2.66
N PRO A 96 -15.26 15.69 -2.80
CA PRO A 96 -14.94 16.56 -1.66
C PRO A 96 -16.11 16.68 -0.67
N LEU A 97 -17.33 16.33 -1.10
CA LEU A 97 -18.53 16.31 -0.25
C LEU A 97 -18.60 15.06 0.66
N GLY A 98 -17.61 14.17 0.58
CA GLY A 98 -17.50 12.99 1.43
C GLY A 98 -18.21 11.75 0.91
N THR A 99 -18.61 11.74 -0.37
CA THR A 99 -19.14 10.55 -1.03
C THR A 99 -18.08 9.85 -1.88
N CYS A 100 -18.11 8.52 -1.90
CA CYS A 100 -17.27 7.71 -2.79
C CYS A 100 -18.12 6.79 -3.65
N GLY A 101 -17.67 6.49 -4.86
CA GLY A 101 -18.38 5.57 -5.75
C GLY A 101 -17.46 5.04 -6.84
N PHE A 102 -17.80 3.89 -7.40
CA PHE A 102 -17.15 3.44 -8.63
C PHE A 102 -17.67 4.23 -9.82
N ASP A 103 -16.81 4.46 -10.82
CA ASP A 103 -17.30 4.95 -12.12
C ASP A 103 -18.22 3.88 -12.76
N VAL A 104 -19.07 4.30 -13.72
CA VAL A 104 -20.06 3.41 -14.35
C VAL A 104 -19.47 2.14 -14.96
N ARG A 105 -18.24 2.21 -15.49
CA ARG A 105 -17.56 1.06 -16.11
C ARG A 105 -17.05 0.11 -15.04
N SER A 106 -16.46 0.64 -13.98
CA SER A 106 -15.98 -0.16 -12.87
C SER A 106 -17.12 -0.76 -12.05
N ALA A 107 -18.23 -0.04 -11.87
CA ALA A 107 -19.42 -0.56 -11.19
C ALA A 107 -19.97 -1.82 -11.90
N ALA A 108 -19.92 -1.85 -13.24
CA ALA A 108 -20.30 -3.02 -14.02
C ALA A 108 -19.27 -4.18 -13.94
N ALA A 109 -17.98 -3.86 -13.77
CA ALA A 109 -16.90 -4.85 -13.72
C ALA A 109 -16.71 -5.48 -12.32
N VAL A 110 -16.97 -4.71 -11.26
CA VAL A 110 -16.66 -5.09 -9.87
C VAL A 110 -17.74 -5.97 -9.24
N GLY A 111 -18.98 -5.86 -9.72
CA GLY A 111 -20.10 -6.76 -9.41
C GLY A 111 -20.48 -6.87 -7.93
N THR A 112 -19.65 -7.56 -7.14
CA THR A 112 -19.92 -8.01 -5.76
C THR A 112 -19.07 -7.35 -4.68
N VAL A 113 -18.06 -6.52 -5.00
CA VAL A 113 -17.29 -5.81 -3.96
C VAL A 113 -18.11 -4.61 -3.44
N PRO A 114 -18.63 -4.64 -2.20
CA PRO A 114 -19.39 -3.54 -1.65
C PRO A 114 -18.43 -2.40 -1.28
N LEU A 115 -18.57 -1.26 -1.94
CA LEU A 115 -18.06 0.03 -1.49
C LEU A 115 -19.22 0.78 -0.83
N ASP A 116 -19.08 1.11 0.45
CA ASP A 116 -20.08 1.96 1.12
C ASP A 116 -19.88 3.43 0.70
N PRO A 117 -20.87 4.05 0.04
CA PRO A 117 -20.73 5.40 -0.51
C PRO A 117 -20.57 6.49 0.54
N LEU A 118 -20.96 6.25 1.79
CA LEU A 118 -20.92 7.26 2.86
C LEU A 118 -19.69 7.11 3.77
N SER A 119 -19.26 5.87 4.04
CA SER A 119 -18.04 5.63 4.82
C SER A 119 -16.79 5.57 3.96
N CYS A 120 -16.92 5.41 2.64
CA CYS A 120 -15.81 5.15 1.73
C CYS A 120 -14.96 3.95 2.16
N GLU A 121 -15.59 2.91 2.70
CA GLU A 121 -14.92 1.66 3.06
C GLU A 121 -15.21 0.59 2.01
N MET A 122 -14.16 -0.11 1.57
CA MET A 122 -14.30 -1.29 0.72
C MET A 122 -14.36 -2.54 1.60
N ARG A 123 -15.43 -3.32 1.45
CA ARG A 123 -15.52 -4.65 2.04
C ARG A 123 -14.97 -5.65 1.03
N ALA A 124 -13.73 -6.09 1.22
CA ALA A 124 -13.19 -7.20 0.42
C ALA A 124 -14.11 -8.43 0.59
N PRO A 125 -14.35 -9.22 -0.48
CA PRO A 125 -15.11 -10.47 -0.39
C PRO A 125 -14.50 -11.45 0.61
#